data_AF-A0A9P1K1G6-F1
#
_entry.id   AF-A0A9P1K1G6-F1
#
_cell.length_a   1.000
_cell.length_b   1.000
_cell.length_c   1.000
_cell.angle_alpha   90.00
_cell.angle_beta   90.00
_cell.angle_gamma   90.00
#
_symmetry.space_group_name_H-M   'P 1'
#
loop_
_entity.id
_entity.type
_entity.pdbx_description
1 polymer ?
#
loop_
_entity_poly.entity_id
_entity_poly.type
_entity_poly.pdbx_seq_one_letter_code
_entity_poly.pdbx_strand_id
1 'polypeptide(L)' 'MNGLPKQTWRCRVAELLNDPVVQAVLRRDRLTHEQVLAQLTPIAEHLRRNTSPERPARRLPREAF' A
#
# COMPACT_ATOMS: atom_id res chain seq x y z
N MET A 1 11.06 24.87 -7.56
CA MET A 1 10.49 24.15 -6.40
C MET A 1 9.31 23.33 -6.93
N ASN A 2 9.55 22.06 -7.31
CA ASN A 2 8.49 21.24 -7.90
C ASN A 2 7.58 20.72 -6.78
N GLY A 3 6.47 21.44 -6.55
CA GLY A 3 5.43 21.12 -5.56
C GLY A 3 4.62 19.88 -5.92
N LEU A 4 5.28 18.80 -6.31
CA LEU A 4 4.63 17.52 -6.53
C LEU A 4 4.23 16.95 -5.16
N PRO A 5 2.95 16.59 -4.96
CA PRO A 5 2.50 16.04 -3.70
C PRO A 5 3.35 14.82 -3.37
N LYS A 6 3.85 14.75 -2.14
CA LYS A 6 4.62 13.61 -1.63
C LYS A 6 3.83 12.33 -1.94
N GLN A 7 4.30 11.53 -2.89
CA GLN A 7 3.57 10.34 -3.34
C GLN A 7 3.42 9.38 -2.16
N THR A 8 2.24 9.35 -1.58
CA THR A 8 1.89 8.38 -0.54
C THR A 8 1.29 7.15 -1.20
N TRP A 9 1.31 6.02 -0.50
CA TRP A 9 0.60 4.80 -0.93
C TRP A 9 -0.88 5.11 -1.26
N ARG A 10 -1.49 6.04 -0.51
CA ARG A 10 -2.88 6.46 -0.67
C ARG A 10 -3.12 7.15 -2.02
N CYS A 11 -2.17 7.98 -2.48
CA CYS A 11 -2.23 8.60 -3.81
C CYS A 11 -2.17 7.55 -4.92
N ARG A 12 -1.24 6.59 -4.82
CA ARG A 12 -1.08 5.52 -5.82
C ARG A 12 -2.31 4.62 -5.90
N VAL A 13 -2.90 4.28 -4.75
CA VAL A 13 -4.15 3.52 -4.72
C VAL A 13 -5.30 4.32 -5.33
N ALA A 14 -5.40 5.63 -5.05
CA ALA A 14 -6.42 6.47 -5.66
C ALA A 14 -6.31 6.51 -7.19
N GLU A 15 -5.09 6.56 -7.74
CA GLU A 15 -4.87 6.45 -9.19
C GLU A 15 -5.38 5.12 -9.75
N LEU A 16 -5.05 4.00 -9.09
CA LEU A 16 -5.53 2.67 -9.50
C LEU A 16 -7.06 2.52 -9.39
N LEU A 17 -7.68 3.13 -8.39
CA LEU A 17 -9.13 3.10 -8.23
C LEU A 17 -9.85 3.86 -9.36
N ASN A 18 -9.18 4.75 -10.07
CA ASN A 18 -9.74 5.43 -11.25
C ASN A 18 -9.65 4.58 -12.53
N ASP A 19 -8.99 3.43 -12.52
CA ASP A 19 -8.93 2.54 -13.68
C ASP A 19 -10.32 1.98 -14.04
N PRO A 20 -10.71 1.97 -15.32
CA PRO A 20 -12.05 1.55 -15.75
C PRO A 20 -12.37 0.09 -15.43
N VAL A 21 -11.38 -0.81 -15.43
CA VAL A 21 -11.56 -2.22 -15.05
C VAL A 21 -11.81 -2.31 -13.55
N VAL A 22 -11.01 -1.61 -12.75
CA VAL A 22 -11.19 -1.56 -11.29
C VAL A 22 -12.57 -0.99 -10.93
N GLN A 23 -12.99 0.09 -11.58
CA GLN A 23 -14.32 0.67 -11.43
C GLN A 23 -15.45 -0.32 -11.74
N ALA A 24 -15.28 -1.16 -12.76
CA ALA A 24 -16.25 -2.20 -13.10
C ALA A 24 -16.32 -3.29 -12.02
N VAL A 25 -15.17 -3.72 -11.48
CA VAL A 25 -15.12 -4.69 -10.37
C VAL A 25 -15.78 -4.13 -9.11
N LEU A 26 -15.46 -2.89 -8.73
CA LEU A 26 -16.05 -2.25 -7.55
C LEU A 26 -17.57 -2.12 -7.66
N ARG A 27 -18.08 -1.75 -8.85
CA ARG A 27 -19.52 -1.70 -9.11
C ARG A 27 -20.19 -3.07 -9.01
N ARG A 28 -19.56 -4.11 -9.58
CA ARG A 28 -20.06 -5.49 -9.51
C ARG A 28 -20.20 -5.95 -8.06
N ASP A 29 -19.20 -5.61 -7.23
CA ASP A 29 -19.09 -6.09 -5.86
C ASP A 29 -19.71 -5.10 -4.85
N ARG A 30 -20.33 -4.01 -5.33
CA ARG A 30 -20.95 -2.92 -4.54
C ARG A 30 -20.00 -2.28 -3.51
N LEU A 31 -18.75 -2.12 -3.90
CA LEU A 31 -17.70 -1.53 -3.08
C LEU A 31 -17.48 -0.05 -3.43
N THR A 32 -17.17 0.76 -2.43
CA THR A 32 -16.77 2.17 -2.59
C THR A 32 -15.26 2.34 -2.45
N HIS A 33 -14.73 3.44 -2.99
CA HIS A 33 -13.32 3.80 -2.82
C HIS A 33 -12.94 3.93 -1.34
N GLU A 34 -13.83 4.50 -0.54
CA GLU A 34 -13.61 4.70 0.89
C GLU A 34 -13.48 3.37 1.63
N GLN A 35 -14.31 2.39 1.28
CA GLN A 35 -14.22 1.05 1.86
C GLN A 35 -12.89 0.37 1.52
N VAL A 36 -12.45 0.46 0.26
CA VAL A 36 -11.13 -0.09 -0.15
C VAL A 36 -9.99 0.60 0.61
N LEU A 37 -10.02 1.93 0.70
CA LEU A 37 -9.02 2.70 1.42
C LEU A 37 -9.02 2.39 2.92
N ALA A 38 -10.19 2.22 3.54
CA ALA A 38 -10.32 1.85 4.95
C ALA A 38 -9.69 0.47 5.22
N GLN A 39 -9.90 -0.50 4.33
CA GLN A 39 -9.31 -1.84 4.44
C GLN A 39 -7.78 -1.84 4.26
N LEU A 40 -7.26 -1.03 3.35
CA LEU A 40 -5.82 -0.96 3.07
C LEU A 40 -5.02 -0.15 4.10
N THR A 41 -5.67 0.78 4.80
CA THR A 41 -5.03 1.65 5.81
C THR A 41 -4.26 0.85 6.89
N PRO A 42 -4.85 -0.12 7.61
CA PRO A 42 -4.14 -0.87 8.64
C PRO A 42 -2.96 -1.68 8.08
N ILE A 43 -3.07 -2.20 6.84
CA ILE A 43 -1.99 -2.92 6.17
C ILE A 43 -0.83 -1.97 5.86
N ALA A 44 -1.12 -0.82 5.26
CA ALA A 44 -0.12 0.18 4.94
C ALA A 44 0.59 0.70 6.20
N GLU A 45 -0.15 0.88 7.30
CA GLU A 45 0.44 1.24 8.60
C GLU A 45 1.33 0.14 9.17
N HIS A 46 0.89 -1.12 9.11
CA HIS A 46 1.67 -2.25 9.56
C HIS A 46 2.98 -2.38 8.78
N LEU A 47 2.92 -2.25 7.45
CA LEU A 47 4.11 -2.26 6.60
C LEU A 47 5.02 -1.07 6.90
N ARG A 48 4.48 0.14 7.09
CA ARG A 48 5.29 1.31 7.46
C ARG A 48 6.03 1.11 8.77
N ARG A 49 5.39 0.50 9.78
CA ARG A 49 6.01 0.22 11.09
C ARG A 49 7.10 -0.86 11.00
N ASN A 50 6.92 -1.87 10.14
CA ASN A 50 7.87 -2.99 10.01
C ASN A 50 8.99 -2.77 8.99
N THR A 51 8.79 -1.86 8.03
CA THR A 51 9.76 -1.47 7.00
C THR A 51 10.62 -0.28 7.45
N SER A 52 10.50 0.15 8.70
CA SER A 52 11.42 1.16 9.26
C SER A 52 12.87 0.66 9.09
N PRO A 53 13.78 1.46 8.51
CA PRO A 53 15.13 1.04 8.11
C PRO A 53 16.05 0.64 9.29
N GLU A 54 15.58 0.75 10.53
CA GLU A 54 16.29 0.35 11.75
C GLU A 54 16.11 -1.11 12.17
N ARG A 55 15.49 -1.96 11.34
CA ARG A 55 15.59 -3.41 11.58
C ARG A 55 16.87 -3.92 10.91
N PRO A 56 17.96 -4.19 11.64
CA PRO A 56 19.11 -4.85 11.03
C PRO A 56 18.60 -6.16 10.44
N ALA A 57 18.85 -6.34 9.14
CA ALA A 57 18.55 -7.57 8.43
C ALA A 57 18.96 -8.73 9.33
N ARG A 58 17.98 -9.52 9.79
CA ARG A 58 18.22 -10.74 10.55
C ARG A 58 19.16 -11.56 9.68
N ARG A 59 20.46 -11.57 10.01
CA ARG A 59 21.42 -12.47 9.39
C ARG A 59 20.92 -13.86 9.74
N LEU A 60 20.37 -14.55 8.75
CA LEU A 60 20.21 -16.00 8.83
C LEU A 60 21.62 -16.56 9.06
N PRO A 61 21.87 -17.34 10.11
CA PRO A 61 23.14 -18.03 10.25
C PRO A 61 23.25 -18.96 9.05
N ARG A 62 24.22 -18.67 8.19
CA ARG A 62 24.61 -19.57 7.11
C ARG A 62 25.15 -20.81 7.81
N GLU A 63 24.34 -21.87 7.81
CA GLU A 63 24.75 -23.18 8.34
C GLU A 63 26.10 -23.55 7.71
N ALA A 64 27.04 -23.88 8.59
CA ALA A 64 28.37 -24.34 8.24
C ALA A 64 28.27 -25.70 7.55
N PHE A 65 29.18 -25.88 6.59
CA PHE A 65 29.46 -27.13 5.86
C PHE A 65 29.60 -28.35 6.78
#